data_AF-A0A259S3H5-F1
#
_entry.id   AF-A0A259S3H5-F1
#
_cell.length_a   1.000
_cell.length_b   1.000
_cell.length_c   1.000
_cell.angle_alpha   90.00
_cell.angle_beta   90.00
_cell.angle_gamma   90.00
#
_symmetry.space_group_name_H-M   'P 1'
#
loop_
_entity.id
_entity.type
_entity.pdbx_description
1 polymer ?
#
loop_
_entity_poly.entity_id
_entity_poly.type
_entity_poly.pdbx_seq_one_letter_code
_entity_poly.pdbx_strand_id
1 'polypeptide(L)'
;MNISLSRTLIAASTIALAAAVVVVPTTAAAAAPSAAVSAPFAKQVLTPSETLASTPWKTTSARDAQGDRVALDDPAVSNFVGWAYFKGDGTFTMYNLDDSPKMHGDWSVAADGSSRWIAAKDANGAVLFQRVVPIVQLDKNVFT
;
A
#
# COMPACT_ATOMS: atom_id res chain seq x y z
N MET A 1 20.93 -30.80 -31.49
CA MET A 1 20.77 -29.84 -32.61
C MET A 1 21.22 -28.49 -32.10
N ASN A 2 22.43 -28.09 -32.48
CA ASN A 2 23.04 -26.82 -32.09
C ASN A 2 22.57 -25.73 -33.05
N ILE A 3 22.21 -24.55 -32.53
CA ILE A 3 22.46 -23.30 -33.26
C ILE A 3 22.94 -22.25 -32.23
N SER A 4 24.17 -21.80 -32.45
CA SER A 4 24.86 -20.67 -31.83
C SER A 4 24.94 -19.55 -32.87
N LEU A 5 24.78 -18.29 -32.48
CA LEU A 5 25.30 -17.07 -33.14
C LEU A 5 25.30 -15.94 -32.07
N SER A 6 26.45 -15.57 -31.49
CA SER A 6 27.45 -14.58 -31.97
C SER A 6 26.97 -13.11 -31.80
N ARG A 7 27.53 -12.32 -30.84
CA ARG A 7 28.72 -11.42 -30.96
C ARG A 7 28.42 -10.18 -31.85
N THR A 8 28.65 -8.89 -31.56
CA THR A 8 29.56 -8.05 -30.74
C THR A 8 29.09 -6.57 -30.99
N LEU A 9 29.26 -5.51 -30.18
CA LEU A 9 30.40 -4.56 -30.17
C LEU A 9 30.10 -3.29 -29.34
N ILE A 10 31.21 -2.77 -28.81
CA ILE A 10 31.48 -1.57 -28.01
C ILE A 10 31.44 -0.31 -28.89
N ALA A 11 31.07 0.86 -28.33
CA ALA A 11 31.68 2.14 -28.71
C ALA A 11 31.53 3.19 -27.60
N ALA A 12 32.60 3.40 -26.84
CA ALA A 12 32.84 4.64 -26.12
C ALA A 12 33.25 5.72 -27.13
N SER A 13 32.80 6.96 -26.95
CA SER A 13 33.29 8.11 -27.71
C SER A 13 33.76 9.19 -26.75
N THR A 14 35.07 9.27 -26.61
CA THR A 14 35.81 10.41 -26.06
C THR A 14 36.10 11.39 -27.20
N ILE A 15 35.86 12.68 -26.97
CA ILE A 15 36.45 13.75 -27.76
C ILE A 15 37.17 14.67 -26.79
N ALA A 16 38.49 14.72 -26.93
CA ALA A 16 39.35 15.74 -26.37
C ALA A 16 39.66 16.77 -27.45
N LEU A 17 39.62 18.07 -27.11
CA LEU A 17 40.34 19.10 -27.85
C LEU A 17 40.85 20.16 -26.87
N ALA A 18 42.15 20.42 -26.92
CA ALA A 18 42.89 21.40 -26.13
C ALA A 18 43.01 22.74 -26.87
N ALA A 19 43.06 23.86 -26.13
CA ALA A 19 44.14 24.88 -26.22
C ALA A 19 43.79 26.22 -25.54
N ALA A 20 44.86 26.84 -25.04
CA ALA A 20 45.11 28.28 -24.85
C ALA A 20 44.73 28.96 -23.50
N VAL A 21 45.79 29.46 -22.87
CA VAL A 21 45.89 30.23 -21.62
C VAL A 21 45.59 31.71 -21.86
N VAL A 22 44.76 32.32 -21.00
CA VAL A 22 44.85 33.73 -20.59
C VAL A 22 44.51 33.81 -19.11
N VAL A 23 45.45 34.32 -18.30
CA VAL A 23 45.27 34.60 -16.87
C VAL A 23 44.66 35.99 -16.72
N VAL A 24 43.51 36.08 -16.04
CA VAL A 24 42.97 37.34 -15.49
C VAL A 24 42.57 37.05 -14.03
N PRO A 25 43.05 37.80 -13.03
CA PRO A 25 42.64 37.60 -11.65
C PRO A 25 41.35 38.39 -11.42
N THR A 26 40.20 37.74 -11.55
CA THR A 26 38.93 38.26 -11.03
C THR A 26 38.56 37.50 -9.77
N THR A 27 38.53 38.22 -8.66
CA THR A 27 38.02 37.78 -7.37
C THR A 27 36.59 37.23 -7.54
N ALA A 28 36.44 35.92 -7.58
CA ALA A 28 35.14 35.28 -7.48
C ALA A 28 34.70 35.37 -6.02
N ALA A 29 33.74 36.26 -5.75
CA ALA A 29 32.96 36.20 -4.53
C ALA A 29 32.40 34.78 -4.40
N ALA A 30 32.71 34.11 -3.30
CA ALA A 30 32.16 32.80 -2.98
C ALA A 30 30.63 32.91 -3.01
N ALA A 31 30.02 32.34 -4.05
CA ALA A 31 28.58 32.17 -4.10
C ALA A 31 28.20 31.31 -2.88
N ALA A 32 27.42 31.91 -1.97
CA ALA A 32 26.82 31.18 -0.87
C ALA A 32 26.09 29.95 -1.42
N PRO A 33 26.14 28.78 -0.74
CA PRO A 33 25.40 27.62 -1.18
C PRO A 33 23.94 28.01 -1.32
N SER A 34 23.40 27.86 -2.53
CA SER A 34 22.00 28.06 -2.84
C SER A 34 21.20 27.21 -1.86
N ALA A 35 20.46 27.87 -0.96
CA ALA A 35 19.62 27.19 0.01
C ALA A 35 18.70 26.25 -0.76
N ALA A 36 18.84 24.94 -0.50
CA ALA A 36 17.92 23.95 -1.02
C ALA A 36 16.52 24.36 -0.58
N VAL A 37 15.72 24.81 -1.54
CA VAL A 37 14.30 25.11 -1.32
C VAL A 37 13.66 23.77 -0.95
N SER A 38 13.38 23.58 0.34
CA SER A 38 12.58 22.46 0.82
C SER A 38 11.26 22.47 0.06
N ALA A 39 11.09 21.50 -0.83
CA ALA A 39 9.81 21.29 -1.51
C ALA A 39 8.73 21.06 -0.44
N PRO A 40 7.55 21.66 -0.58
CA PRO A 40 6.46 21.41 0.35
C PRO A 40 6.15 19.91 0.35
N PHE A 41 6.07 19.30 1.54
CA PHE A 41 5.57 17.94 1.69
C PHE A 41 4.12 17.91 1.20
N ALA A 42 3.92 17.44 -0.04
CA ALA A 42 2.58 17.20 -0.55
C ALA A 42 1.89 16.16 0.36
N LYS A 43 0.65 16.43 0.77
CA LYS A 43 -0.17 15.40 1.43
C LYS A 43 -0.33 14.24 0.44
N GLN A 44 0.26 13.10 0.76
CA GLN A 44 0.09 11.88 -0.03
C GLN A 44 -1.40 11.51 -0.07
N VAL A 45 -1.96 11.46 -1.28
CA VAL A 45 -3.28 10.89 -1.53
C VAL A 45 -3.10 9.37 -1.53
N LEU A 46 -3.73 8.70 -0.57
CA LEU A 46 -3.70 7.24 -0.46
C LEU A 46 -4.74 6.65 -1.40
N THR A 47 -4.38 5.56 -2.07
CA THR A 47 -5.35 4.67 -2.72
C THR A 47 -6.30 4.06 -1.68
N PRO A 48 -7.45 3.47 -2.09
CA PRO A 48 -8.33 2.75 -1.18
C PRO A 48 -7.61 1.63 -0.41
N SER A 49 -6.77 0.84 -1.09
CA SER A 49 -5.96 -0.20 -0.43
C SER A 49 -4.98 0.40 0.58
N GLU A 50 -4.24 1.45 0.22
CA GLU A 50 -3.34 2.11 1.17
C GLU A 50 -4.08 2.73 2.36
N THR A 51 -5.29 3.26 2.15
CA THR A 51 -6.14 3.78 3.22
C THR A 51 -6.54 2.67 4.18
N LEU A 52 -7.05 1.54 3.66
CA LEU A 52 -7.44 0.41 4.48
C LEU A 52 -6.25 -0.23 5.23
N ALA A 53 -5.05 -0.23 4.63
CA ALA A 53 -3.83 -0.75 5.23
C ALA A 53 -3.13 0.23 6.20
N SER A 54 -3.58 1.48 6.29
CA SER A 54 -2.88 2.53 7.05
C SER A 54 -3.00 2.40 8.57
N THR A 55 -3.92 1.59 9.07
CA THR A 55 -4.17 1.38 10.50
C THR A 55 -4.80 0.01 10.77
N PRO A 56 -4.63 -0.56 11.98
CA PRO A 56 -5.52 -1.61 12.48
C PRO A 56 -6.96 -1.14 12.62
N TRP A 57 -7.90 -2.07 12.43
CA TRP A 57 -9.34 -1.82 12.55
C TRP A 57 -9.96 -2.63 13.68
N LYS A 58 -10.86 -2.01 14.43
CA LYS A 58 -11.72 -2.67 15.43
C LYS A 58 -13.17 -2.55 15.01
N THR A 59 -13.92 -3.65 15.07
CA THR A 59 -15.39 -3.55 14.94
C THR A 59 -15.98 -2.77 16.14
N THR A 60 -16.68 -1.68 15.88
CA THR A 60 -17.27 -0.80 16.91
C THR A 60 -18.80 -0.87 16.97
N SER A 61 -19.45 -1.29 15.89
CA SER A 61 -20.90 -1.46 15.80
C SER A 61 -21.28 -2.40 14.67
N ALA A 62 -22.45 -3.01 14.77
CA ALA A 62 -23.12 -3.74 13.70
C ALA A 62 -24.54 -3.16 13.52
N ARG A 63 -25.04 -3.20 12.29
CA ARG A 63 -26.39 -2.76 11.93
C ARG A 63 -27.04 -3.79 11.02
N ASP A 64 -28.36 -3.92 11.12
CA ASP A 64 -29.14 -4.72 10.18
C ASP A 64 -29.49 -3.93 8.90
N ALA A 65 -30.31 -4.53 8.04
CA ALA A 65 -30.71 -3.93 6.76
C ALA A 65 -31.62 -2.69 6.93
N GLN A 66 -32.26 -2.55 8.08
CA GLN A 66 -33.10 -1.42 8.46
C GLN A 66 -32.28 -0.27 9.08
N GLY A 67 -31.01 -0.55 9.40
CA GLY A 67 -30.08 0.39 10.03
C GLY A 67 -30.10 0.34 11.56
N ASP A 68 -30.90 -0.56 12.15
CA ASP A 68 -31.01 -0.74 13.59
C ASP A 68 -29.74 -1.41 14.14
N ARG A 69 -29.36 -1.03 15.36
CA ARG A 69 -28.13 -1.53 15.98
C ARG A 69 -28.32 -2.98 16.42
N VAL A 70 -27.40 -3.84 16.03
CA VAL A 70 -27.30 -5.23 16.49
C VAL A 70 -26.17 -5.34 17.52
N ALA A 71 -26.40 -6.10 18.59
CA ALA A 71 -25.38 -6.34 19.61
C ALA A 71 -24.21 -7.14 19.00
N LEU A 72 -22.97 -6.85 19.40
CA LEU A 72 -21.78 -7.46 18.77
C LEU A 72 -21.59 -8.93 19.15
N ASP A 73 -22.19 -9.37 20.26
CA ASP A 73 -22.25 -10.75 20.73
C ASP A 73 -23.45 -11.52 20.16
N ASP A 74 -24.32 -10.86 19.39
CA ASP A 74 -25.43 -11.53 18.70
C ASP A 74 -24.88 -12.58 17.71
N PRO A 75 -25.36 -13.83 17.76
CA PRO A 75 -24.93 -14.90 16.84
C PRO A 75 -25.02 -14.55 15.35
N ALA A 76 -25.92 -13.64 14.96
CA ALA A 76 -26.08 -13.21 13.57
C ALA A 76 -24.87 -12.40 13.06
N VAL A 77 -24.13 -11.72 13.94
CA VAL A 77 -23.03 -10.82 13.56
C VAL A 77 -21.69 -11.15 14.19
N SER A 78 -21.65 -11.93 15.27
CA SER A 78 -20.43 -12.23 16.04
C SER A 78 -19.27 -12.78 15.19
N ASN A 79 -19.59 -13.51 14.12
CA ASN A 79 -18.60 -14.00 13.15
C ASN A 79 -17.89 -12.90 12.33
N PHE A 80 -18.44 -11.68 12.28
CA PHE A 80 -17.84 -10.52 11.60
C PHE A 80 -17.12 -9.57 12.56
N VAL A 81 -17.27 -9.77 13.87
CA VAL A 81 -16.70 -8.91 14.90
C VAL A 81 -15.26 -9.29 15.19
N GLY A 82 -14.37 -8.30 15.31
CA GLY A 82 -13.00 -8.54 15.73
C GLY A 82 -12.05 -7.38 15.44
N TRP A 83 -10.76 -7.71 15.48
CA TRP A 83 -9.69 -6.89 14.98
C TRP A 83 -9.31 -7.33 13.56
N ALA A 84 -9.04 -6.38 12.67
CA ALA A 84 -8.56 -6.64 11.33
C ALA A 84 -7.30 -5.84 11.02
N TYR A 85 -6.31 -6.52 10.47
CA TYR A 85 -5.02 -5.97 10.10
C TYR A 85 -4.81 -6.24 8.62
N PHE A 86 -4.79 -5.17 7.82
CA PHE A 86 -4.56 -5.22 6.38
C PHE A 86 -3.15 -4.70 6.10
N LYS A 87 -2.33 -5.49 5.40
CA LYS A 87 -0.96 -5.11 5.05
C LYS A 87 -0.89 -4.72 3.57
N GLY A 88 -0.01 -3.75 3.27
CA GLY A 88 0.22 -3.27 1.91
C GLY A 88 0.79 -4.32 0.94
N ASP A 89 1.26 -5.46 1.44
CA ASP A 89 1.67 -6.62 0.63
C ASP A 89 0.49 -7.46 0.12
N GLY A 90 -0.76 -7.10 0.47
CA GLY A 90 -1.96 -7.81 0.07
C GLY A 90 -2.34 -8.95 1.03
N THR A 91 -1.71 -9.07 2.20
CA THR A 91 -2.09 -10.05 3.23
C THR A 91 -2.92 -9.42 4.35
N PHE A 92 -3.84 -10.20 4.93
CA PHE A 92 -4.61 -9.78 6.09
C PHE A 92 -4.57 -10.81 7.21
N THR A 93 -4.80 -10.35 8.43
CA THR A 93 -4.99 -11.19 9.61
C THR A 93 -6.12 -10.62 10.45
N MET A 94 -6.95 -11.48 11.01
CA MET A 94 -8.04 -11.13 11.90
C MET A 94 -7.97 -11.91 13.20
N TYR A 95 -8.40 -11.24 14.26
CA TYR A 95 -8.55 -11.80 15.61
C TYR A 95 -9.95 -11.51 16.11
N ASN A 96 -10.43 -12.31 17.06
CA ASN A 96 -11.60 -11.95 17.84
C ASN A 96 -11.24 -10.80 18.82
N LEU A 97 -12.24 -10.21 19.49
CA LEU A 97 -12.01 -9.11 20.43
C LEU A 97 -11.28 -9.53 21.71
N ASP A 98 -11.22 -10.83 21.98
CA ASP A 98 -10.44 -11.45 23.06
C ASP A 98 -9.01 -11.84 22.62
N ASP A 99 -8.57 -11.35 21.46
CA ASP A 99 -7.28 -11.60 20.83
C ASP A 99 -7.02 -13.07 20.40
N SER A 100 -8.05 -13.93 20.42
CA SER A 100 -7.93 -15.27 19.84
C SER A 100 -7.83 -15.22 18.30
N PRO A 101 -6.99 -16.05 17.66
CA PRO A 101 -6.87 -16.08 16.20
C PRO A 101 -8.20 -16.39 15.50
N LYS A 102 -8.50 -15.70 14.40
CA LYS A 102 -9.74 -15.90 13.63
C LYS A 102 -9.49 -16.40 12.22
N MET A 103 -8.77 -15.64 11.40
CA MET A 103 -8.45 -16.01 10.01
C MET A 103 -7.33 -15.15 9.44
N HIS A 104 -6.70 -15.62 8.38
CA HIS A 104 -5.71 -14.88 7.59
C HIS A 104 -5.87 -15.20 6.10
N GLY A 105 -5.21 -14.44 5.25
CA GLY A 105 -5.16 -14.72 3.82
C GLY A 105 -4.82 -13.51 2.98
N ASP A 106 -5.32 -13.48 1.75
CA ASP A 106 -5.08 -12.39 0.80
C ASP A 106 -6.28 -11.43 0.76
N TRP A 107 -6.02 -10.18 0.41
CA TRP A 107 -7.05 -9.17 0.22
C TRP A 107 -6.67 -8.14 -0.83
N SER A 108 -7.67 -7.44 -1.34
CA SER A 108 -7.53 -6.23 -2.13
C SER A 108 -8.78 -5.36 -2.01
N VAL A 109 -8.67 -4.08 -2.35
CA VAL A 109 -9.81 -3.18 -2.54
C VAL A 109 -9.85 -2.77 -4.02
N ALA A 110 -11.05 -2.67 -4.59
CA ALA A 110 -11.23 -2.16 -5.94
C ALA A 110 -10.64 -0.75 -6.08
N ALA A 111 -10.14 -0.39 -7.26
CA ALA A 111 -9.46 0.89 -7.47
C ALA A 111 -10.36 2.11 -7.19
N ASP A 112 -11.68 1.96 -7.34
CA ASP A 112 -12.70 2.96 -7.04
C ASP A 112 -13.14 2.97 -5.55
N GLY A 113 -12.63 2.04 -4.74
CA GLY A 113 -12.98 1.91 -3.33
C GLY A 113 -14.35 1.28 -3.06
N SER A 114 -15.04 0.76 -4.08
CA SER A 114 -16.44 0.29 -3.97
C SER A 114 -16.58 -1.06 -3.25
N SER A 115 -15.53 -1.88 -3.25
CA SER A 115 -15.61 -3.24 -2.72
C SER A 115 -14.24 -3.75 -2.27
N ARG A 116 -14.29 -4.68 -1.31
CA ARG A 116 -13.14 -5.44 -0.82
C ARG A 116 -13.28 -6.90 -1.21
N TRP A 117 -12.23 -7.47 -1.78
CA TRP A 117 -12.10 -8.90 -1.96
C TRP A 117 -11.19 -9.49 -0.88
N ILE A 118 -11.53 -10.68 -0.39
CA ILE A 118 -10.63 -11.51 0.42
C ILE A 118 -10.64 -12.96 -0.03
N ALA A 119 -9.51 -13.64 0.18
CA ALA A 119 -9.38 -15.08 0.16
C ALA A 119 -8.79 -15.56 1.49
N ALA A 120 -9.61 -16.20 2.34
CA ALA A 120 -9.13 -16.78 3.58
C ALA A 120 -8.38 -18.08 3.28
N LYS A 121 -7.27 -18.31 3.98
CA LYS A 121 -6.38 -19.45 3.75
C LYS A 121 -6.16 -20.26 5.03
N ASP A 122 -5.86 -21.54 4.86
CA ASP A 122 -5.33 -22.37 5.93
C ASP A 122 -3.84 -22.09 6.19
N ALA A 123 -3.23 -22.86 7.10
CA ALA A 123 -1.81 -22.74 7.41
C ALA A 123 -0.88 -23.17 6.25
N ASN A 124 -1.36 -23.98 5.30
CA ASN A 124 -0.62 -24.42 4.12
C ASN A 124 -0.78 -23.46 2.92
N GLY A 125 -1.59 -22.41 3.09
CA GLY A 125 -1.91 -21.45 2.04
C GLY A 125 -3.05 -21.86 1.11
N ALA A 126 -3.74 -22.97 1.39
CA ALA A 126 -4.90 -23.41 0.63
C ALA A 126 -6.09 -22.49 0.91
N VAL A 127 -6.81 -22.07 -0.14
CA VAL A 127 -7.97 -21.18 0.00
C VAL A 127 -9.14 -21.96 0.62
N LEU A 128 -9.63 -21.45 1.75
CA LEU A 128 -10.81 -21.98 2.44
C LEU A 128 -12.10 -21.39 1.85
N PHE A 129 -12.11 -20.08 1.60
CA PHE A 129 -13.21 -19.39 0.93
C PHE A 129 -12.73 -18.06 0.33
N GLN A 130 -13.54 -17.49 -0.56
CA GLN A 130 -13.37 -16.15 -1.08
C GLN A 130 -14.69 -15.37 -1.01
N ARG A 131 -14.60 -14.04 -0.91
CA ARG A 131 -15.77 -13.17 -1.03
C ARG A 131 -15.39 -11.77 -1.49
N VAL A 132 -16.33 -11.13 -2.18
CA VAL A 132 -16.35 -9.69 -2.47
C VAL A 132 -17.43 -9.07 -1.60
N VAL A 133 -17.10 -8.01 -0.87
CA VAL A 133 -18.02 -7.28 0.00
C VAL A 133 -18.03 -5.82 -0.40
N PRO A 134 -19.21 -5.19 -0.63
CA PRO A 134 -19.31 -3.75 -0.85
C PRO A 134 -18.75 -2.96 0.33
N ILE A 135 -18.13 -1.82 0.03
CA ILE A 135 -17.70 -0.85 1.03
C ILE A 135 -18.69 0.30 1.01
N VAL A 136 -19.26 0.62 2.16
CA VAL A 136 -20.18 1.76 2.33
C VAL A 136 -19.40 3.03 2.64
N GLN A 137 -18.36 2.94 3.46
CA GLN A 137 -17.49 4.05 3.81
C GLN A 137 -16.05 3.57 4.00
N LEU A 138 -15.10 4.31 3.46
CA LEU A 138 -13.67 4.10 3.68
C LEU A 138 -12.94 5.44 3.75
N ASP A 139 -12.46 5.78 4.94
CA ASP A 139 -11.53 6.87 5.19
C ASP A 139 -10.50 6.45 6.27
N LYS A 140 -9.74 7.38 6.83
CA LYS A 140 -8.70 7.06 7.83
C LYS A 140 -9.25 6.63 9.19
N ASN A 141 -10.53 6.86 9.46
CA ASN A 141 -11.16 6.65 10.76
C ASN A 141 -12.33 5.67 10.70
N VAL A 142 -12.99 5.55 9.53
CA VAL A 142 -14.18 4.72 9.35
C VAL A 142 -14.00 3.77 8.18
N PHE A 143 -14.33 2.50 8.43
CA PHE A 143 -14.46 1.45 7.43
C PHE A 143 -15.74 0.67 7.71
N THR A 144 -16.65 0.61 6.74
CA THR A 144 -17.94 -0.11 6.85
C THR A 144 -18.25 -0.85 5.56
#